data_AF-A0A8H3AM25-F1
#
_entry.id   AF-A0A8H3AM25-F1
#
_cell.length_a   1.000
_cell.length_b   1.000
_cell.length_c   1.000
_cell.angle_alpha   90.00
_cell.angle_beta   90.00
_cell.angle_gamma   90.00
#
_symmetry.space_group_name_H-M   'P 1'
#
loop_
_entity.id
_entity.type
_entity.pdbx_description
1 polymer ?
#
loop_
_entity_poly.entity_id
_entity_poly.type
_entity_poly.pdbx_seq_one_letter_code
_entity_poly.pdbx_strand_id
1 'polypeptide(L)'
;MVQQSNTRVAYNLDPWFSGTNSPPSVMTTYTLSETSPERCNLMDPEGNIIYKISSPVTMGNSDVTIMRGEEVIAVIHWKWFEQSTLTMNNRTTELDEVFPRPKKMSPSRVYTMPDGSQFKWKGADMIYAVNVETRLNVATYYRSRMHLINSKKSMLDIAAGASTELTDALVVTWAIYEKRAKDLRWSMWGK
;
A
#
# COMPACT_ATOMS: atom_id res chain seq x y z
N MET A 1 0.25 18.26 -68.68
CA MET A 1 1.18 18.61 -67.57
C MET A 1 0.33 19.13 -66.43
N VAL A 2 0.16 18.35 -65.36
CA VAL A 2 -0.58 18.74 -64.16
C VAL A 2 0.38 18.62 -63.00
N GLN A 3 0.69 19.75 -62.36
CA GLN A 3 1.61 19.86 -61.24
C GLN A 3 0.79 19.73 -59.95
N GLN A 4 0.95 18.63 -59.22
CA GLN A 4 0.35 18.45 -57.90
C GLN A 4 1.25 19.08 -56.83
N SER A 5 0.77 20.14 -56.19
CA SER A 5 1.38 20.76 -55.02
C SER A 5 1.04 19.95 -53.76
N ASN A 6 2.08 19.40 -53.13
CA ASN A 6 1.98 18.57 -51.93
C ASN A 6 2.17 19.46 -50.69
N THR A 7 1.09 19.82 -50.00
CA THR A 7 1.14 20.63 -48.78
C THR A 7 1.45 19.73 -47.58
N ARG A 8 2.70 19.74 -47.10
CA ARG A 8 3.09 19.09 -45.84
C ARG A 8 2.68 19.99 -44.66
N VAL A 9 1.72 19.53 -43.87
CA VAL A 9 1.44 20.06 -42.54
C VAL A 9 2.50 19.53 -41.59
N ALA A 10 3.39 20.42 -41.12
CA ALA A 10 4.33 20.11 -40.05
C ALA A 10 3.61 20.23 -38.71
N TYR A 11 3.38 19.11 -38.04
CA TYR A 11 2.97 19.13 -36.63
C TYR A 11 4.21 19.36 -35.79
N ASN A 12 4.25 20.50 -35.09
CA ASN A 12 5.22 20.74 -34.03
C ASN A 12 4.98 19.71 -32.92
N LEU A 13 5.94 18.81 -32.73
CA LEU A 13 5.98 17.89 -31.60
C LEU A 13 6.53 18.66 -30.39
N ASP A 14 5.73 18.73 -29.33
CA ASP A 14 6.13 19.27 -28.03
C ASP A 14 7.31 18.47 -27.44
N PRO A 15 8.40 19.11 -26.95
CA PRO A 15 9.62 18.43 -26.54
C PRO A 15 9.66 17.94 -25.07
N TRP A 16 8.53 17.61 -24.45
CA TRP A 16 8.48 17.38 -22.98
C TRP A 16 8.05 15.98 -22.50
N PHE A 17 8.14 14.95 -23.33
CA PHE A 17 8.05 13.56 -22.85
C PHE A 17 9.25 12.75 -23.31
N SER A 18 10.38 12.93 -22.61
CA SER A 18 11.43 11.91 -22.54
C SER A 18 10.93 10.76 -21.67
N GLY A 19 9.92 10.04 -22.15
CA GLY A 19 9.48 8.77 -21.59
C GLY A 19 10.60 7.78 -21.82
N THR A 20 11.40 7.50 -20.79
CA THR A 20 12.20 6.29 -20.77
C THR A 20 11.24 5.12 -20.94
N ASN A 21 11.33 4.42 -22.07
CA ASN A 21 10.61 3.18 -22.37
C ASN A 21 11.08 2.06 -21.43
N SER A 22 10.92 2.24 -20.12
CA SER A 22 10.99 1.13 -19.19
C SER A 22 9.80 0.24 -19.49
N PRO A 23 10.00 -1.07 -19.73
CA PRO A 23 8.89 -1.99 -19.89
C PRO A 23 7.95 -1.84 -18.69
N PRO A 24 6.63 -2.02 -18.87
CA PRO A 24 5.69 -1.95 -17.76
C PRO A 24 6.22 -2.89 -16.66
N SER A 25 6.52 -2.33 -15.49
CA SER A 25 6.98 -3.12 -14.35
C SER A 25 5.94 -4.20 -14.11
N VAL A 26 6.35 -5.46 -14.30
CA VAL A 26 5.50 -6.61 -13.95
C VAL A 26 5.12 -6.43 -12.48
N MET A 27 3.86 -6.65 -12.14
CA MET A 27 3.38 -6.59 -10.77
C MET A 27 2.86 -7.95 -10.35
N THR A 28 3.10 -8.31 -9.10
CA THR A 28 2.50 -9.47 -8.44
C THR A 28 1.23 -9.03 -7.73
N THR A 29 0.09 -9.54 -8.17
CA THR A 29 -1.22 -9.20 -7.61
C THR A 29 -1.58 -10.15 -6.48
N TYR A 30 -1.87 -9.58 -5.31
CA TYR A 30 -2.44 -10.29 -4.17
C TYR A 30 -3.93 -9.98 -4.03
N THR A 31 -4.77 -11.01 -3.99
CA THR A 31 -6.21 -10.87 -3.77
C THR A 31 -6.52 -10.98 -2.28
N LEU A 32 -7.25 -10.02 -1.73
CA LEU A 32 -7.65 -10.05 -0.34
C LEU A 32 -8.94 -10.86 -0.15
N SER A 33 -8.97 -11.71 0.87
CA SER A 33 -10.19 -12.45 1.25
C SER A 33 -11.30 -11.53 1.78
N GLU A 34 -10.90 -10.47 2.49
CA GLU A 34 -11.77 -9.49 3.14
C GLU A 34 -11.19 -8.09 2.97
N THR A 35 -12.04 -7.05 3.07
CA THR A 35 -11.56 -5.65 3.07
C THR A 35 -11.03 -5.18 4.40
N SER A 36 -11.27 -5.91 5.49
CA SER A 36 -10.78 -5.48 6.79
C SER A 36 -9.27 -5.69 6.87
N PRO A 37 -8.47 -4.64 7.09
CA PRO A 37 -7.02 -4.79 7.25
C PRO A 37 -6.63 -5.48 8.57
N GLU A 38 -7.59 -5.71 9.46
CA GLU A 38 -7.38 -6.36 10.76
C GLU A 38 -7.56 -7.89 10.67
N ARG A 39 -8.27 -8.35 9.64
CA ARG A 39 -8.60 -9.76 9.39
C ARG A 39 -8.72 -9.98 7.89
N CYS A 40 -7.63 -10.39 7.26
CA CYS A 40 -7.65 -10.73 5.85
C CYS A 40 -6.52 -11.68 5.50
N ASN A 41 -6.77 -12.55 4.53
CA ASN A 41 -5.75 -13.34 3.87
C ASN A 41 -5.40 -12.66 2.54
N LEU A 42 -4.11 -12.56 2.23
CA LEU A 42 -3.62 -12.15 0.92
C LEU A 42 -3.26 -13.42 0.16
N MET A 43 -3.98 -13.65 -0.93
CA MET A 43 -3.80 -14.81 -1.79
C MET A 43 -3.01 -14.44 -3.04
N ASP A 44 -2.13 -15.32 -3.49
CA ASP A 44 -1.48 -15.21 -4.81
C ASP A 44 -2.49 -15.43 -5.96
N PRO A 45 -2.09 -15.25 -7.24
CA PRO A 45 -2.95 -15.53 -8.39
C PRO A 45 -3.46 -16.98 -8.46
N GLU A 46 -2.70 -17.92 -7.90
CA GLU A 46 -3.04 -19.34 -7.81
C GLU A 46 -4.07 -19.65 -6.71
N GLY A 47 -4.36 -18.69 -5.83
CA GLY A 47 -5.32 -18.81 -4.74
C GLY A 47 -4.73 -19.33 -3.42
N ASN A 48 -3.41 -19.48 -3.32
CA ASN A 48 -2.73 -19.87 -2.09
C ASN A 48 -2.62 -18.68 -1.14
N ILE A 49 -2.82 -18.93 0.16
CA ILE A 49 -2.66 -17.91 1.20
C ILE A 49 -1.17 -17.67 1.43
N ILE A 50 -0.66 -16.51 1.02
CA ILE A 50 0.74 -16.12 1.23
C ILE A 50 0.88 -15.37 2.54
N TYR A 51 0.00 -14.41 2.80
CA TYR A 51 -0.04 -13.68 4.07
C TYR A 51 -1.36 -13.85 4.78
N LYS A 52 -1.30 -13.94 6.10
CA LYS A 52 -2.46 -13.97 6.99
C LYS A 52 -2.36 -12.82 7.97
N ILE A 53 -3.37 -11.96 7.94
CA ILE A 53 -3.53 -10.88 8.91
C ILE A 53 -4.67 -11.27 9.84
N SER A 54 -4.38 -11.30 11.13
CA SER A 54 -5.35 -11.71 12.14
C SER A 54 -5.30 -10.79 13.34
N SER A 55 -6.47 -10.50 13.89
CA SER A 55 -6.62 -9.76 15.13
C SER A 55 -7.66 -10.46 15.99
N PRO A 56 -7.34 -10.82 17.25
CA PRO A 56 -8.34 -11.35 18.17
C PRO A 56 -9.47 -10.34 18.37
N VAL A 57 -10.71 -10.81 18.54
CA VAL A 57 -11.83 -9.93 18.91
C VAL A 57 -11.66 -9.58 20.39
N THR A 58 -10.99 -8.47 20.68
CA THR A 58 -10.88 -7.96 22.06
C THR A 58 -11.45 -6.55 22.15
N MET A 59 -12.24 -6.32 23.20
CA MET A 59 -12.83 -5.00 23.48
C MET A 59 -11.74 -4.13 24.13
N GLY A 60 -11.26 -3.12 23.39
CA GLY A 60 -10.21 -2.20 23.87
C GLY A 60 -8.93 -2.31 23.03
N ASN A 61 -7.84 -2.76 23.66
CA ASN A 61 -6.57 -2.99 22.95
C ASN A 61 -6.74 -4.10 21.91
N SER A 62 -6.14 -3.90 20.74
CA SER A 62 -6.20 -4.84 19.63
C SER A 62 -4.78 -5.11 19.15
N ASP A 63 -4.42 -6.38 19.11
CA ASP A 63 -3.18 -6.81 18.48
C ASP A 63 -3.50 -7.27 17.05
N VAL A 64 -2.65 -6.91 16.10
CA VAL A 64 -2.73 -7.43 14.72
C VAL A 64 -1.45 -8.21 14.44
N THR A 65 -1.60 -9.51 14.26
CA THR A 65 -0.52 -10.42 13.88
C THR A 65 -0.54 -10.61 12.37
N ILE A 66 0.58 -10.34 11.73
CA ILE A 66 0.80 -10.53 10.30
C ILE A 66 1.78 -11.69 10.14
N MET A 67 1.35 -12.73 9.43
CA MET A 67 2.11 -13.94 9.18
C MET A 67 2.36 -14.14 7.68
N ARG A 68 3.50 -14.72 7.34
CA ARG A 68 3.81 -15.24 6.01
C ARG A 68 3.97 -16.77 6.13
N GLY A 69 3.02 -17.52 5.58
CA GLY A 69 2.91 -18.94 5.92
C GLY A 69 2.73 -19.14 7.43
N GLU A 70 3.68 -19.81 8.08
CA GLU A 70 3.69 -20.04 9.53
C GLU A 70 4.59 -19.04 10.30
N GLU A 71 5.34 -18.19 9.60
CA GLU A 71 6.26 -17.24 10.20
C GLU A 71 5.55 -15.94 10.59
N VAL A 72 5.74 -15.47 11.82
CA VAL A 72 5.24 -14.16 12.27
C VAL A 72 6.21 -13.08 11.80
N ILE A 73 5.79 -12.28 10.82
CA ILE A 73 6.62 -11.20 10.27
C ILE A 73 6.48 -9.91 11.07
N ALA A 74 5.28 -9.62 11.57
CA ALA A 74 5.03 -8.43 12.39
C ALA A 74 3.86 -8.60 13.35
N VAL A 75 3.94 -7.89 14.47
CA VAL A 75 2.84 -7.70 15.43
C VAL A 75 2.64 -6.21 15.66
N ILE A 76 1.42 -5.72 15.43
CA ILE A 76 1.05 -4.33 15.69
C ILE A 76 0.19 -4.30 16.94
N HIS A 77 0.63 -3.59 17.97
CA HIS A 77 -0.10 -3.42 19.22
C HIS A 77 -0.85 -2.09 19.20
N TRP A 78 -2.15 -2.14 18.95
CA TRP A 78 -3.02 -0.97 19.00
C TRP A 78 -3.47 -0.72 20.43
N LYS A 79 -2.98 0.36 21.00
CA LYS A 79 -3.36 0.84 22.33
C LYS A 79 -4.26 2.07 22.21
N TRP A 80 -5.27 2.17 23.07
CA TRP A 80 -6.18 3.32 23.10
C TRP A 80 -5.52 4.54 23.78
N PHE A 81 -4.93 4.34 24.96
CA PHE A 81 -4.42 5.42 25.82
C PHE A 81 -2.89 5.61 25.77
N GLU A 82 -2.19 4.70 25.10
CA GLU A 82 -0.73 4.70 24.96
C GLU A 82 -0.35 4.74 23.49
N GLN A 83 0.92 4.99 23.19
CA GLN A 83 1.42 4.89 21.82
C GLN A 83 1.36 3.45 21.32
N SER A 84 0.78 3.27 20.14
CA SER A 84 0.79 1.98 19.45
C SER A 84 2.23 1.59 19.09
N THR A 85 2.57 0.31 19.20
CA THR A 85 3.89 -0.20 18.87
C THR A 85 3.85 -1.19 17.71
N LEU A 86 4.96 -1.30 17.00
CA LEU A 86 5.18 -2.26 15.93
C LEU A 86 6.39 -3.13 16.31
N THR A 87 6.16 -4.43 16.38
CA THR A 87 7.22 -5.44 16.50
C THR A 87 7.45 -6.06 15.14
N MET A 88 8.63 -5.86 14.55
CA MET A 88 9.03 -6.41 13.25
C MET A 88 10.52 -6.76 13.30
N ASN A 89 10.93 -7.90 12.74
CA ASN A 89 12.33 -8.36 12.78
C ASN A 89 12.94 -8.37 14.21
N ASN A 90 12.18 -8.86 15.20
CA ASN A 90 12.54 -8.87 16.62
C ASN A 90 12.82 -7.49 17.24
N ARG A 91 12.43 -6.39 16.57
CA ARG A 91 12.55 -5.03 17.10
C ARG A 91 11.17 -4.45 17.34
N THR A 92 10.96 -3.95 18.55
CA THR A 92 9.74 -3.19 18.90
C THR A 92 10.05 -1.71 18.81
N THR A 93 9.22 -0.98 18.08
CA THR A 93 9.36 0.46 17.83
C THR A 93 8.01 1.14 17.98
N GLU A 94 8.01 2.45 18.27
CA GLU A 94 6.75 3.19 18.30
C GLU A 94 6.25 3.41 16.87
N LEU A 95 4.94 3.26 16.68
CA LEU A 95 4.34 3.40 15.35
C LEU A 95 4.51 4.83 14.79
N ASP A 96 4.62 5.82 15.67
CA ASP A 96 4.86 7.22 15.28
C ASP A 96 6.35 7.52 14.99
N GLU A 97 7.29 6.67 15.41
CA GLU A 97 8.69 6.76 14.97
C GLU A 97 8.85 6.18 13.55
N VAL A 98 8.21 5.04 13.32
CA VAL A 98 8.27 4.32 12.03
C VAL A 98 7.38 4.99 10.97
N PHE A 99 6.27 5.59 11.40
CA PHE A 99 5.36 6.38 10.57
C PHE A 99 5.15 7.76 11.20
N PRO A 100 6.12 8.68 11.07
CA PRO A 100 6.01 10.02 11.61
C PRO A 100 4.71 10.70 11.19
N ARG A 101 4.06 11.33 12.18
CA ARG A 101 2.89 12.18 11.92
C ARG A 101 3.35 13.36 11.06
N PRO A 102 2.70 13.62 9.91
CA PRO A 102 3.04 14.80 9.14
C PRO A 102 2.65 16.05 9.94
N LYS A 103 3.49 17.10 9.85
CA LYS A 103 3.23 18.40 10.51
C LYS A 103 1.97 19.09 9.98
N LYS A 104 1.52 18.72 8.78
CA LYS A 104 0.26 19.18 8.16
C LYS A 104 -0.76 18.05 8.24
N MET A 105 -2.07 18.36 8.18
CA MET A 105 -3.18 17.40 8.13
C MET A 105 -3.21 16.53 6.85
N SER A 106 -2.06 16.00 6.44
CA SER A 106 -1.95 15.09 5.31
C SER A 106 -2.08 13.64 5.83
N PRO A 107 -2.80 12.77 5.11
CA PRO A 107 -2.80 11.34 5.43
C PRO A 107 -1.49 10.64 5.01
N SER A 108 -0.64 11.29 4.22
CA SER A 108 0.57 10.68 3.68
C SER A 108 1.66 10.61 4.76
N ARG A 109 2.12 9.39 5.06
CA ARG A 109 3.22 9.11 5.97
C ARG A 109 4.36 8.43 5.22
N VAL A 110 5.59 8.79 5.57
CA VAL A 110 6.80 8.16 5.05
C VAL A 110 7.19 7.05 6.00
N TYR A 111 7.45 5.87 5.46
CA TYR A 111 8.05 4.74 6.14
C TYR A 111 9.53 4.67 5.76
N THR A 112 10.38 4.35 6.73
CA THR A 112 11.82 4.13 6.52
C THR A 112 12.15 2.68 6.84
N MET A 113 12.67 1.96 5.85
CA MET A 113 13.16 0.60 6.00
C MET A 113 14.50 0.55 6.77
N PRO A 114 14.88 -0.62 7.30
CA PRO A 114 16.17 -0.79 7.97
C PRO A 114 17.39 -0.47 7.10
N ASP A 115 17.28 -0.63 5.78
CA ASP A 115 18.31 -0.29 4.79
C ASP A 115 18.39 1.22 4.48
N GLY A 116 17.52 2.03 5.07
CA GLY A 116 17.40 3.47 4.85
C GLY A 116 16.50 3.85 3.67
N SER A 117 16.00 2.89 2.90
CA SER A 117 15.07 3.16 1.81
C SER A 117 13.74 3.68 2.36
N GLN A 118 13.10 4.59 1.63
CA GLN A 118 11.88 5.25 2.08
C GLN A 118 10.77 5.12 1.05
N PHE A 119 9.55 4.88 1.53
CA PHE A 119 8.36 4.94 0.70
C PHE A 119 7.19 5.54 1.47
N LYS A 120 6.21 6.06 0.75
CA LYS A 120 5.00 6.64 1.36
C LYS A 120 3.75 6.16 0.66
N TRP A 121 2.71 5.93 1.46
CA TRP A 121 1.38 5.66 0.96
C TRP A 121 0.65 6.97 0.64
N LYS A 122 -0.05 7.03 -0.49
CA LYS A 122 -0.87 8.17 -0.91
C LYS A 122 -2.10 7.71 -1.70
N GLY A 123 -3.17 8.49 -1.65
CA GLY A 123 -4.41 8.21 -2.37
C GLY A 123 -5.57 7.85 -1.43
N ALA A 124 -6.78 7.81 -1.99
CA ALA A 124 -8.03 7.59 -1.24
C ALA A 124 -8.87 6.44 -1.81
N ASP A 125 -9.04 6.40 -3.12
CA ASP A 125 -9.71 5.31 -3.85
C ASP A 125 -8.75 4.17 -4.19
N MET A 126 -7.66 4.56 -4.85
CA MET A 126 -6.52 3.71 -5.16
C MET A 126 -5.32 4.26 -4.40
N ILE A 127 -4.68 3.40 -3.62
CA ILE A 127 -3.63 3.80 -2.69
C ILE A 127 -2.30 3.30 -3.25
N TYR A 128 -1.33 4.19 -3.40
CA TYR A 128 -0.04 3.91 -3.99
C TYR A 128 1.05 4.01 -2.92
N ALA A 129 1.91 3.00 -2.83
CA ALA A 129 3.19 3.09 -2.16
C ALA A 129 4.22 3.60 -3.16
N VAL A 130 4.75 4.79 -2.92
CA VAL A 130 5.73 5.42 -3.82
C VAL A 130 7.05 5.55 -3.09
N ASN A 131 8.13 5.05 -3.70
CA ASN A 131 9.48 5.25 -3.21
C ASN A 131 9.80 6.76 -3.21
N VAL A 132 10.31 7.27 -2.09
CA VAL A 132 10.50 8.71 -1.88
C VAL A 132 11.59 9.26 -2.80
N GLU A 133 12.66 8.51 -2.99
CA GLU A 133 13.84 8.89 -3.77
C GLU A 133 13.58 8.74 -5.27
N THR A 134 13.23 7.53 -5.71
CA THR A 134 13.09 7.21 -7.15
C THR A 134 11.76 7.68 -7.73
N ARG A 135 10.78 8.02 -6.88
CA ARG A 135 9.39 8.34 -7.26
C ARG A 135 8.65 7.20 -7.96
N LEU A 136 9.23 6.00 -8.01
CA LEU A 136 8.60 4.84 -8.61
C LEU A 136 7.52 4.26 -7.70
N ASN A 137 6.47 3.73 -8.33
CA ASN A 137 5.40 3.03 -7.64
C ASN A 137 5.86 1.61 -7.30
N VAL A 138 5.93 1.29 -6.01
CA VAL A 138 6.37 -0.02 -5.53
C VAL A 138 5.19 -0.92 -5.13
N ALA A 139 4.02 -0.33 -4.84
CA ALA A 139 2.79 -1.09 -4.65
C ALA A 139 1.53 -0.26 -4.93
N THR A 140 0.47 -0.91 -5.39
CA THR A 140 -0.84 -0.31 -5.62
C THR A 140 -1.92 -1.13 -4.95
N TYR A 141 -2.69 -0.51 -4.07
CA TYR A 141 -3.85 -1.11 -3.44
C TYR A 141 -5.14 -0.59 -4.08
N TYR A 142 -5.93 -1.53 -4.60
CA TYR A 142 -7.25 -1.30 -5.18
C TYR A 142 -8.30 -1.65 -4.15
N ARG A 143 -8.90 -0.60 -3.58
CA ARG A 143 -9.96 -0.75 -2.60
C ARG A 143 -11.30 -1.01 -3.28
N SER A 144 -11.96 -2.10 -2.95
CA SER A 144 -13.38 -2.28 -3.30
C SER A 144 -14.27 -1.46 -2.35
N ARG A 145 -15.03 -0.48 -2.88
CA ARG A 145 -15.87 0.42 -2.07
C ARG A 145 -17.31 -0.10 -1.83
N MET A 146 -17.79 -1.07 -2.61
CA MET A 146 -19.18 -1.54 -2.54
C MET A 146 -19.27 -3.06 -2.61
N HIS A 147 -19.03 -3.76 -1.50
CA HIS A 147 -19.22 -5.22 -1.46
C HIS A 147 -20.68 -5.66 -1.63
N LEU A 148 -21.64 -4.80 -1.30
CA LEU A 148 -23.06 -5.10 -1.44
C LEU A 148 -23.55 -5.11 -2.90
N ILE A 149 -22.81 -4.48 -3.82
CA ILE A 149 -23.23 -4.33 -5.23
C ILE A 149 -22.19 -4.91 -6.19
N ASN A 150 -20.90 -4.90 -5.82
CA ASN A 150 -19.81 -5.41 -6.63
C ASN A 150 -19.14 -6.62 -5.98
N SER A 151 -19.09 -7.72 -6.73
CA SER A 151 -18.32 -8.93 -6.39
C SER A 151 -16.80 -8.75 -6.50
N LYS A 152 -16.33 -7.55 -6.87
CA LYS A 152 -14.91 -7.24 -7.00
C LYS A 152 -14.23 -7.26 -5.63
N LYS A 153 -13.25 -8.14 -5.48
CA LYS A 153 -12.38 -8.20 -4.30
C LYS A 153 -11.36 -7.07 -4.33
N SER A 154 -10.88 -6.69 -3.15
CA SER A 154 -9.76 -5.76 -3.05
C SER A 154 -8.46 -6.46 -3.45
N MET A 155 -7.53 -5.72 -4.05
CA MET A 155 -6.28 -6.26 -4.57
C MET A 155 -5.12 -5.39 -4.11
N LEU A 156 -3.98 -6.01 -3.84
CA LEU A 156 -2.71 -5.35 -3.56
C LEU A 156 -1.68 -5.82 -4.59
N ASP A 157 -1.32 -4.94 -5.51
CA ASP A 157 -0.28 -5.19 -6.50
C ASP A 157 1.07 -4.72 -5.94
N ILE A 158 2.10 -5.56 -5.97
CA ILE A 158 3.46 -5.21 -5.55
C ILE A 158 4.38 -5.35 -6.76
N ALA A 159 5.39 -4.48 -6.89
CA ALA A 159 6.36 -4.56 -7.98
C ALA A 159 7.03 -5.95 -8.02
N ALA A 160 6.98 -6.63 -9.17
CA ALA A 160 7.61 -7.93 -9.34
C ALA A 160 9.13 -7.79 -9.22
N GLY A 161 9.74 -8.70 -8.47
CA GLY A 161 11.16 -8.63 -8.11
C GLY A 161 11.45 -7.77 -6.88
N ALA A 162 10.42 -7.24 -6.19
CA ALA A 162 10.59 -6.76 -4.83
C ALA A 162 11.20 -7.87 -3.96
N SER A 163 12.17 -7.50 -3.12
CA SER A 163 12.70 -8.44 -2.14
C SER A 163 11.60 -8.90 -1.20
N THR A 164 11.79 -10.09 -0.61
CA THR A 164 10.90 -10.61 0.43
C THR A 164 10.71 -9.61 1.57
N GLU A 165 11.79 -8.96 2.01
CA GLU A 165 11.77 -7.94 3.07
C GLU A 165 10.97 -6.68 2.68
N LEU A 166 11.10 -6.22 1.43
CA LEU A 166 10.31 -5.09 0.92
C LEU A 166 8.83 -5.47 0.83
N THR A 167 8.54 -6.69 0.39
CA THR A 167 7.17 -7.21 0.30
C THR A 167 6.51 -7.29 1.67
N ASP A 168 7.21 -7.83 2.67
CA ASP A 168 6.76 -7.87 4.07
C ASP A 168 6.48 -6.45 4.57
N ALA A 169 7.43 -5.53 4.39
CA ALA A 169 7.29 -4.15 4.80
C ALA A 169 6.07 -3.50 4.12
N LEU A 170 5.85 -3.73 2.82
CA LEU A 170 4.69 -3.21 2.10
C LEU A 170 3.36 -3.76 2.65
N VAL A 171 3.27 -5.06 2.95
CA VAL A 171 2.07 -5.65 3.55
C VAL A 171 1.81 -5.08 4.95
N VAL A 172 2.84 -4.99 5.80
CA VAL A 172 2.74 -4.44 7.16
C VAL A 172 2.31 -2.97 7.12
N THR A 173 2.98 -2.18 6.29
CA THR A 173 2.71 -0.75 6.18
C THR A 173 1.35 -0.44 5.55
N TRP A 174 0.89 -1.26 4.61
CA TRP A 174 -0.45 -1.20 4.05
C TRP A 174 -1.51 -1.43 5.15
N ALA A 175 -1.36 -2.46 5.97
CA ALA A 175 -2.30 -2.77 7.05
C ALA A 175 -2.41 -1.60 8.05
N ILE A 176 -1.28 -1.00 8.42
CA ILE A 176 -1.22 0.19 9.28
C ILE A 176 -1.92 1.39 8.63
N TYR A 177 -1.65 1.63 7.35
CA TYR A 177 -2.24 2.74 6.61
C TYR A 177 -3.77 2.61 6.53
N GLU A 178 -4.29 1.45 6.14
CA GLU A 178 -5.73 1.23 5.97
C GLU A 178 -6.48 1.26 7.30
N LYS A 179 -5.90 0.70 8.38
CA LYS A 179 -6.46 0.81 9.74
C LYS A 179 -6.62 2.27 10.15
N ARG A 180 -5.57 3.08 10.00
CA ARG A 180 -5.63 4.52 10.33
C ARG A 180 -6.61 5.28 9.43
N ALA A 181 -6.65 4.95 8.14
CA ALA A 181 -7.63 5.55 7.21
C ALA A 181 -9.07 5.17 7.58
N LYS A 182 -9.32 3.97 8.10
CA LYS A 182 -10.62 3.53 8.64
C LYS A 182 -10.97 4.31 9.92
N ASP A 183 -10.03 4.46 10.85
CA ASP A 183 -10.26 5.20 12.11
C ASP A 183 -10.53 6.69 11.85
N LEU A 184 -9.79 7.31 10.93
CA LEU A 184 -10.03 8.70 10.51
C LEU A 184 -11.41 8.88 9.86
N ARG A 185 -11.90 7.88 9.11
CA ARG A 185 -13.25 7.93 8.57
C ARG A 185 -14.27 7.87 9.69
N TRP A 186 -14.14 6.94 10.62
CA TRP A 186 -15.08 6.82 11.74
C TRP A 186 -15.13 8.07 12.61
N SER A 187 -14.00 8.72 12.88
CA SER A 187 -13.99 9.96 13.66
C SER A 187 -14.68 11.13 12.93
N MET A 188 -14.75 11.11 11.60
CA MET A 188 -15.49 12.12 10.82
C MET A 188 -17.01 11.95 10.85
N TRP A 189 -17.53 10.74 11.09
CA TRP A 189 -18.97 10.47 11.19
C TRP A 189 -19.54 10.64 12.61
N GLY A 190 -18.68 10.82 13.61
CA GLY A 190 -19.04 10.93 15.03
C GLY A 190 -19.21 12.37 15.55
N LYS A 191 -19.68 13.31 14.72
CA LYS A 191 -20.04 14.67 15.14
C LYS A 191 -21.51 14.96 14.87
#